data_AF-T1EUS4-F1
#
_entry.id   AF-T1EUS4-F1
#
_cell.length_a   1.000
_cell.length_b   1.000
_cell.length_c   1.000
_cell.angle_alpha   90.00
_cell.angle_beta   90.00
_cell.angle_gamma   90.00
#
_symmetry.space_group_name_H-M   'P 1'
#
loop_
_entity.id
_entity.type
_entity.pdbx_description
1 polymer ?
#
loop_
_entity_poly.entity_id
_entity_poly.type
_entity_poly.pdbx_seq_one_letter_code
_entity_poly.pdbx_strand_id
1 'polypeptide(L)'
;MTKEINKPRHIGNLTRTFVIDKFSRKTSNVSQWMNIFETECARLGIDEDTKKIEALRRNMTQTGGHAEFVKKKKKELAIIQNLGVGSKTKTVIDHEETTLKALTILN
;
A
#
# COMPACT_ATOMS: atom_id res chain seq x y z
N MET A 1 -22.84 -31.37 0.64
CA MET A 1 -22.31 -30.00 0.46
C MET A 1 -20.81 -30.07 0.36
N THR A 2 -20.30 -30.03 -0.87
CA THR A 2 -18.87 -30.11 -1.17
C THR A 2 -18.18 -28.85 -0.69
N LYS A 3 -17.20 -29.00 0.21
CA LYS A 3 -16.22 -27.96 0.53
C LYS A 3 -15.42 -27.70 -0.74
N GLU A 4 -15.70 -26.62 -1.46
CA GLU A 4 -14.77 -26.11 -2.45
C GLU A 4 -13.49 -25.71 -1.71
N ILE A 5 -12.48 -26.58 -1.82
CA ILE A 5 -11.13 -26.32 -1.33
C ILE A 5 -10.63 -25.14 -2.16
N ASN A 6 -10.71 -23.93 -1.57
CA ASN A 6 -10.24 -22.69 -2.16
C ASN A 6 -8.78 -22.90 -2.56
N LYS A 7 -8.55 -23.13 -3.86
CA LYS A 7 -7.22 -23.12 -4.45
C LYS A 7 -6.55 -21.80 -4.04
N PRO A 8 -5.28 -21.79 -3.60
CA PRO A 8 -4.60 -20.54 -3.25
C PRO A 8 -4.66 -19.61 -4.46
N ARG A 9 -5.52 -18.60 -4.41
CA ARG A 9 -5.62 -17.61 -5.47
C ARG A 9 -4.38 -16.74 -5.31
N HIS A 10 -3.48 -16.86 -6.28
CA HIS A 10 -2.27 -16.05 -6.31
C HIS A 10 -2.66 -14.57 -6.19
N ILE A 11 -2.08 -13.86 -5.23
CA ILE A 11 -2.50 -12.50 -4.88
C ILE A 11 -2.47 -11.56 -6.09
N GLY A 12 -1.54 -11.77 -7.02
CA GLY A 12 -1.46 -11.02 -8.28
C GLY A 12 -2.67 -11.19 -9.20
N ASN A 13 -3.41 -12.29 -9.11
CA ASN A 13 -4.66 -12.48 -9.86
C ASN A 13 -5.83 -11.79 -9.14
N LEU A 14 -5.82 -11.81 -7.80
CA LEU A 14 -6.83 -11.13 -6.98
C LEU A 14 -6.76 -9.62 -7.15
N THR A 15 -5.56 -9.04 -7.13
CA THR A 15 -5.39 -7.58 -7.24
C THR A 15 -5.84 -6.99 -8.58
N ARG A 16 -5.90 -7.79 -9.65
CA ARG A 16 -6.46 -7.38 -10.95
C ARG A 16 -7.99 -7.22 -10.91
N THR A 17 -8.65 -7.81 -9.92
CA THR A 17 -10.11 -7.75 -9.75
C THR A 17 -10.56 -6.62 -8.81
N PHE A 18 -9.61 -5.81 -8.32
CA PHE A 18 -9.94 -4.68 -7.46
C PHE A 18 -10.70 -3.63 -8.27
N VAL A 19 -11.81 -3.16 -7.71
CA VAL A 19 -12.61 -2.06 -8.27
C VAL A 19 -12.24 -0.77 -7.54
N ILE A 20 -11.01 -0.33 -7.74
CA ILE A 20 -10.46 0.90 -7.15
C ILE A 20 -9.69 1.69 -8.20
N ASP A 21 -9.85 3.00 -8.19
CA ASP A 21 -9.06 3.89 -9.04
C ASP A 21 -7.56 3.76 -8.71
N LYS A 22 -6.73 3.89 -9.75
CA LYS A 22 -5.27 3.87 -9.58
C LYS A 22 -4.83 5.01 -8.68
N PHE A 23 -4.01 4.70 -7.67
CA PHE A 23 -3.38 5.74 -6.86
C PHE A 23 -2.46 6.60 -7.74
N SER A 24 -2.63 7.92 -7.71
CA SER A 24 -1.87 8.83 -8.55
C SER A 24 -1.72 10.22 -7.92
N ARG A 25 -1.03 11.12 -8.62
CA ARG A 25 -0.94 12.55 -8.24
C ARG A 25 -2.30 13.22 -8.08
N LYS A 26 -3.33 12.72 -8.80
CA LYS A 26 -4.68 13.26 -8.78
C LYS A 26 -5.51 12.73 -7.60
N THR A 27 -5.03 11.71 -6.90
CA THR A 27 -5.69 11.20 -5.70
C THR A 27 -5.61 12.27 -4.62
N SER A 28 -6.71 12.98 -4.36
CA SER A 28 -6.79 14.09 -3.41
C SER A 28 -6.95 13.63 -1.96
N ASN A 29 -7.58 12.48 -1.72
CA ASN A 29 -7.82 11.93 -0.40
C ASN A 29 -7.18 10.54 -0.24
N VAL A 30 -6.06 10.46 0.51
CA VAL A 30 -5.33 9.20 0.72
C VAL A 30 -6.10 8.26 1.65
N SER A 31 -6.73 8.79 2.69
CA SER A 31 -7.48 8.00 3.67
C SER A 31 -8.69 7.33 3.03
N GLN A 32 -9.43 8.05 2.18
CA GLN A 32 -10.54 7.47 1.43
C GLN A 32 -10.06 6.35 0.49
N TRP A 33 -8.95 6.58 -0.21
CA TRP A 33 -8.37 5.56 -1.09
C TRP A 33 -7.96 4.30 -0.31
N MET A 34 -7.30 4.47 0.85
CA MET A 34 -6.93 3.34 1.72
C MET A 34 -8.15 2.60 2.27
N ASN A 35 -9.23 3.31 2.64
CA ASN A 35 -10.46 2.65 3.08
C ASN A 35 -11.10 1.80 1.98
N ILE A 36 -11.10 2.29 0.74
CA ILE A 36 -11.59 1.51 -0.41
C ILE A 36 -10.67 0.30 -0.65
N PHE A 37 -9.35 0.47 -0.56
CA PHE A 37 -8.39 -0.62 -0.71
C PHE A 37 -8.61 -1.72 0.35
N GLU A 38 -8.76 -1.35 1.63
CA GLU A 38 -9.02 -2.31 2.72
C GLU A 38 -10.37 -3.02 2.52
N THR A 39 -11.38 -2.30 2.03
CA THR A 39 -12.70 -2.89 1.69
C THR A 39 -12.56 -3.93 0.58
N GLU A 40 -11.76 -3.65 -0.44
CA GLU A 40 -11.49 -4.61 -1.53
C GLU A 40 -10.67 -5.82 -1.06
N CYS A 41 -9.72 -5.63 -0.14
CA CYS A 41 -9.03 -6.72 0.53
C CYS A 41 -10.01 -7.63 1.27
N ALA A 42 -10.90 -7.07 2.08
CA ALA A 42 -11.92 -7.84 2.80
C ALA A 42 -12.88 -8.57 1.84
N ARG A 43 -13.34 -7.90 0.77
CA ARG A 43 -14.22 -8.50 -0.26
C ARG A 43 -13.60 -9.73 -0.92
N LEU A 44 -12.28 -9.77 -1.04
CA LEU A 44 -11.53 -10.86 -1.68
C LEU A 44 -10.92 -11.85 -0.69
N GLY A 45 -11.19 -11.72 0.61
CA GLY A 45 -10.65 -12.58 1.67
C GLY A 45 -9.15 -12.44 1.86
N ILE A 46 -8.60 -11.25 1.64
CA ILE A 46 -7.19 -10.90 1.86
C ILE A 46 -7.09 -10.29 3.27
N ASP A 47 -7.11 -11.15 4.28
CA ASP A 47 -7.18 -10.72 5.69
C ASP A 47 -5.80 -10.63 6.36
N GLU A 48 -4.83 -11.44 5.89
CA GLU A 48 -3.46 -11.41 6.42
C GLU A 48 -2.72 -10.13 6.01
N ASP A 49 -2.16 -9.42 6.99
CA ASP A 49 -1.43 -8.17 6.77
C ASP A 49 -0.30 -8.29 5.75
N THR A 50 0.44 -9.41 5.76
CA THR A 50 1.50 -9.68 4.79
C THR A 50 0.97 -9.73 3.36
N LYS A 51 -0.20 -10.33 3.14
CA LYS A 51 -0.87 -10.40 1.84
C LYS A 51 -1.46 -9.05 1.44
N LYS A 52 -1.98 -8.26 2.39
CA LYS A 52 -2.43 -6.89 2.14
C LYS A 52 -1.27 -6.00 1.69
N ILE A 53 -0.11 -6.09 2.35
CA ILE A 53 1.10 -5.36 1.96
C ILE A 53 1.53 -5.76 0.55
N GLU A 54 1.53 -7.05 0.22
CA GLU A 54 1.88 -7.50 -1.14
C GLU A 54 0.87 -6.99 -2.19
N ALA A 55 -0.42 -7.06 -1.89
CA ALA A 55 -1.48 -6.55 -2.76
C ALA A 55 -1.34 -5.04 -2.99
N LEU A 56 -1.08 -4.28 -1.93
CA LEU A 56 -0.86 -2.84 -1.98
C LEU A 56 0.35 -2.51 -2.85
N ARG A 57 1.49 -3.19 -2.63
CA ARG A 57 2.70 -3.03 -3.45
C ARG A 57 2.40 -3.27 -4.92
N ARG A 58 1.69 -4.35 -5.26
CA ARG A 58 1.33 -4.67 -6.65
C ARG A 58 0.39 -3.64 -7.27
N ASN A 59 -0.55 -3.07 -6.50
CA ASN A 59 -1.46 -2.04 -6.98
C ASN A 59 -0.72 -0.70 -7.21
N MET A 60 0.30 -0.40 -6.41
CA MET A 60 1.10 0.83 -6.53
C MET A 60 2.21 0.75 -7.59
N THR A 61 2.80 -0.42 -7.83
CA THR A 61 3.87 -0.59 -8.85
C THR A 61 3.32 -0.62 -10.27
N GLN A 62 2.10 -1.13 -10.48
CA GLN A 62 1.45 -1.14 -11.81
C GLN A 62 0.98 0.24 -12.28
N THR A 63 1.12 1.28 -11.45
CA THR A 63 0.47 2.58 -11.66
C THR A 63 1.43 3.76 -11.57
N GLY A 64 2.71 3.54 -11.26
CA GLY A 64 3.65 4.63 -10.94
C GLY A 64 3.27 5.43 -9.69
N GLY A 65 2.23 5.00 -8.96
CA GLY A 65 1.67 5.69 -7.80
C GLY A 65 2.52 5.61 -6.54
N HIS A 66 3.48 4.67 -6.49
CA HIS A 66 4.33 4.44 -5.32
C HIS A 66 5.10 5.70 -4.89
N ALA A 67 5.76 6.40 -5.81
CA ALA A 67 6.51 7.62 -5.50
C ALA A 67 5.60 8.76 -4.97
N GLU A 68 4.37 8.83 -5.46
CA GLU A 68 3.41 9.87 -5.06
C GLU A 68 2.77 9.55 -3.72
N PHE A 69 2.51 8.28 -3.43
CA PHE A 69 2.04 7.82 -2.13
C PHE A 69 3.06 8.17 -1.05
N VAL A 70 4.34 7.86 -1.28
CA VAL A 70 5.44 8.19 -0.36
C VAL A 70 5.55 9.69 -0.14
N LYS A 71 5.56 10.51 -1.20
CA LYS A 71 5.60 11.98 -1.08
C LYS A 71 4.44 12.52 -0.25
N LYS A 72 3.24 12.01 -0.49
CA LYS A 72 2.03 12.51 0.18
C LYS A 72 1.98 12.08 1.64
N LYS A 73 2.38 10.84 1.96
CA LYS A 73 2.58 10.38 3.34
C LYS A 73 3.67 11.15 4.07
N LYS A 74 4.79 11.46 3.42
CA LYS A 74 5.85 12.31 3.98
C LYS A 74 5.35 13.71 4.32
N LYS A 75 4.49 14.30 3.48
CA LYS A 75 3.84 15.59 3.75
C LYS A 75 2.87 15.52 4.93
N GLU A 76 2.02 14.50 5.01
CA GLU A 76 1.13 14.25 6.15
C GLU A 76 1.92 14.10 7.46
N LEU A 77 3.06 13.40 7.41
CA LEU A 77 3.91 13.19 8.58
C LEU A 77 4.74 14.41 8.98
N ALA A 78 5.17 15.25 8.04
CA ALA A 78 5.80 16.52 8.37
C ALA A 78 4.84 17.42 9.16
N ILE A 79 3.54 17.39 8.81
CA ILE A 79 2.50 18.07 9.58
C ILE A 79 2.39 17.48 11.00
N ILE A 80 2.44 16.15 11.14
CA ILE A 80 2.37 15.46 12.46
C ILE A 80 3.65 15.66 13.31
N GLN A 81 4.83 15.71 12.69
CA GLN A 81 6.11 15.99 13.39
C GLN A 81 6.16 17.42 13.90
N ASN A 82 5.61 18.38 13.14
CA ASN A 82 5.41 19.76 13.62
C ASN A 82 4.38 19.84 14.77
N LEU A 83 3.57 18.78 14.98
CA LEU A 83 2.64 18.62 16.09
C LEU A 83 3.19 17.72 17.23
N GLY A 84 4.46 17.31 17.18
CA GLY A 84 5.16 16.68 18.32
C GLY A 84 4.93 15.18 18.56
N VAL A 85 4.39 14.41 17.61
CA VAL A 85 4.14 12.96 17.80
C VAL A 85 5.21 12.11 17.10
N GLY A 86 6.47 12.23 17.53
CA GLY A 86 7.63 11.65 16.85
C GLY A 86 8.33 10.57 17.67
N SER A 87 8.20 9.29 17.28
CA SER A 87 9.23 8.28 17.58
C SER A 87 9.08 6.98 16.78
N LYS A 88 7.86 6.42 16.66
CA LYS A 88 7.67 5.08 16.04
C LYS A 88 7.45 5.10 14.52
N THR A 89 6.83 6.15 13.99
CA THR A 89 6.59 6.31 12.54
C THR A 89 7.81 6.78 11.76
N LYS A 90 8.75 7.49 12.41
CA LYS A 90 9.99 7.96 11.79
C LYS A 90 10.91 6.79 11.42
N THR A 91 11.06 5.84 12.33
CA THR A 91 11.92 4.65 12.17
C THR A 91 11.48 3.74 11.02
N VAL A 92 10.18 3.56 10.81
CA VAL A 92 9.65 2.72 9.71
C VAL A 92 9.97 3.35 8.35
N ILE A 93 9.91 4.67 8.25
CA ILE A 93 10.12 5.38 6.98
C ILE A 93 11.59 5.52 6.66
N ASP A 94 12.43 5.77 7.67
CA ASP A 94 13.88 5.79 7.49
C ASP A 94 14.38 4.41 7.00
N HIS A 95 13.76 3.32 7.48
CA HIS A 95 14.03 1.98 7.00
C HIS A 95 13.62 1.79 5.54
N GLU A 96 12.39 2.16 5.16
CA GLU A 96 11.90 2.06 3.78
C GLU A 96 12.68 2.96 2.80
N GLU A 97 13.08 4.17 3.20
CA GLU A 97 13.93 5.07 2.41
C GLU A 97 15.32 4.47 2.17
N THR A 98 15.88 3.79 3.18
CA THR A 98 17.16 3.08 3.05
C THR A 98 17.06 1.90 2.09
N THR A 99 15.97 1.13 2.15
CA THR A 99 15.72 0.03 1.20
C THR A 99 15.59 0.55 -0.23
N LEU A 100 14.94 1.69 -0.44
CA LEU A 100 14.79 2.31 -1.77
C LEU A 100 16.13 2.80 -2.34
N LYS A 101 16.99 3.42 -1.52
CA LYS A 101 18.33 3.83 -1.96
C LYS A 101 19.18 2.63 -2.35
N ALA A 102 19.14 1.55 -1.57
CA ALA A 102 19.88 0.32 -1.87
C ALA A 102 19.44 -0.34 -3.19
N LEU A 103 18.14 -0.34 -3.48
CA LEU A 103 17.59 -0.90 -4.73
C LEU A 103 17.93 -0.07 -5.97
N THR A 104 18.20 1.23 -5.81
CA THR A 104 18.53 2.13 -6.92
C THR A 104 20.01 2.07 -7.31
N ILE A 105 20.89 1.63 -6.40
CA ILE A 105 22.34 1.53 -6.62
C ILE A 105 22.73 0.21 -7.32
N LEU A 106 21.87 -0.80 -7.27
CA LEU A 106 22.10 -2.14 -7.85
C LEU A 106 21.65 -2.28 -9.32
N ASN A 107 21.26 -1.18 -9.98
CA ASN A 107 20.74 -1.14 -11.35
C ASN A 107 21.48 -0.08 -12.16
#